data_AF-A0A9K3M7U6-F1
#
_entry.id   AF-A0A9K3M7U6-F1
#
_cell.length_a   1.000
_cell.length_b   1.000
_cell.length_c   1.000
_cell.angle_alpha   90.00
_cell.angle_beta   90.00
_cell.angle_gamma   90.00
#
_symmetry.space_group_name_H-M   'P 1'
#
loop_
_entity.id
_entity.type
_entity.pdbx_description
1 polymer ?
#
loop_
_entity_poly.entity_id
_entity_poly.type
_entity_poly.pdbx_seq_one_letter_code
_entity_poly.pdbx_strand_id
1 'polypeptide(L)'
;MAPSGKFVSRYIPVKYPGACPSCDEPNEDSKHFLTCPNSERRKWHAALETSLRHRCESVDTDSALLDLLLWGLNHWLQGTPIPAQRVPERIAHLLHSQTTIGWDNFLEGRGSKHWTTLQLQYLQQNHIEVKKKNHGLSWSSNIIRPMWDHSYKEWNTRNKARHGKDAEVKVQRRLEKAHRSIKDHYNLKPKCSHHQIENNLHIKQPKTTSTRPP
;
A
#
# COMPACT_ATOMS: atom_id res chain seq x y z
N MET A 1 4.07 -7.35 3.16
CA MET A 1 2.82 -6.64 2.86
C MET A 1 2.71 -5.45 3.81
N ALA A 2 2.55 -4.23 3.30
CA ALA A 2 2.50 -3.02 4.13
C ALA A 2 1.09 -2.82 4.73
N PRO A 3 0.96 -2.25 5.95
CA PRO A 3 -0.33 -2.07 6.60
C PRO A 3 -1.21 -1.05 5.86
N SER A 4 -2.30 -1.53 5.29
CA SER A 4 -3.31 -0.71 4.59
C SER A 4 -4.40 -0.21 5.55
N GLY A 5 -5.17 0.80 5.11
CA GLY A 5 -6.30 1.32 5.89
C GLY A 5 -7.28 0.21 6.26
N LYS A 6 -7.70 -0.59 5.27
CA LYS A 6 -8.59 -1.75 5.43
C LYS A 6 -8.07 -2.79 6.42
N PHE A 7 -6.75 -3.02 6.48
CA PHE A 7 -6.18 -3.99 7.40
C PHE A 7 -6.17 -3.48 8.84
N VAL A 8 -5.70 -2.25 9.06
CA VAL A 8 -5.60 -1.65 10.41
C VAL A 8 -6.99 -1.39 11.00
N SER A 9 -7.96 -1.01 10.16
CA SER A 9 -9.33 -0.74 10.61
C SER A 9 -10.06 -1.97 11.13
N ARG A 10 -9.65 -3.19 10.75
CA ARG A 10 -10.22 -4.43 11.31
C ARG A 10 -9.98 -4.56 12.81
N TYR A 11 -8.86 -4.05 13.29
CA TYR A 11 -8.47 -4.17 14.70
C TYR A 11 -8.91 -2.95 15.52
N ILE A 12 -8.81 -1.74 14.95
CA ILE A 12 -9.10 -0.49 15.68
C ILE A 12 -9.78 0.55 14.76
N PRO A 13 -11.04 0.30 14.32
CA PRO A 13 -11.71 1.08 13.27
C PRO A 13 -11.93 2.55 13.65
N VAL A 14 -12.20 2.80 14.93
CA VAL A 14 -12.46 4.14 15.48
C VAL A 14 -11.23 5.03 15.39
N LYS A 15 -10.05 4.48 15.67
CA LYS A 15 -8.77 5.22 15.64
C LYS A 15 -8.18 5.31 14.25
N TYR A 16 -8.43 4.29 13.41
CA TYR A 16 -7.84 4.16 12.08
C TYR A 16 -8.93 3.79 11.07
N PRO A 17 -9.52 4.79 10.39
CA PRO A 17 -10.48 4.54 9.32
C PRO A 17 -9.87 3.72 8.18
N GLY A 18 -10.71 2.90 7.56
CA GLY A 18 -10.36 2.07 6.40
C GLY A 18 -10.08 2.87 5.13
N ALA A 19 -10.60 4.10 5.06
CA ALA A 19 -10.50 4.97 3.90
C ALA A 19 -9.08 5.43 3.60
N CYS A 20 -8.81 5.70 2.33
CA CYS A 20 -7.54 6.26 1.86
C CYS A 20 -7.31 7.66 2.46
N PRO A 21 -6.07 7.99 2.90
CA PRO A 21 -5.77 9.33 3.41
C PRO A 21 -5.58 10.39 2.32
N SER A 22 -5.66 10.02 1.04
CA SER A 22 -5.29 10.88 -0.10
C SER A 22 -6.35 10.97 -1.20
N CYS A 23 -7.38 10.13 -1.18
CA CYS A 23 -8.56 10.21 -2.05
C CYS A 23 -9.79 9.67 -1.30
N ASP A 24 -10.96 9.70 -1.95
CA ASP A 24 -12.23 9.31 -1.34
C ASP A 24 -12.50 7.79 -1.34
N GLU A 25 -11.50 6.95 -1.61
CA GLU A 25 -11.65 5.49 -1.57
C GLU A 25 -11.95 5.02 -0.14
N PRO A 26 -13.13 4.44 0.14
CA PRO A 26 -13.52 4.04 1.50
C PRO A 26 -12.75 2.82 2.02
N ASN A 27 -12.18 1.98 1.14
CA ASN A 27 -11.50 0.76 1.51
C ASN A 27 -10.09 0.70 0.90
N GLU A 28 -9.13 1.40 1.50
CA GLU A 28 -7.74 1.35 1.09
C GLU A 28 -7.15 -0.05 1.36
N ASP A 29 -7.07 -0.88 0.32
CA ASP A 29 -6.39 -2.17 0.36
C ASP A 29 -4.88 -2.03 0.14
N SER A 30 -4.16 -3.16 0.07
CA SER A 30 -2.71 -3.17 -0.09
C SER A 30 -2.24 -2.70 -1.47
N LYS A 31 -3.12 -2.63 -2.47
CA LYS A 31 -2.80 -2.24 -3.84
C LYS A 31 -3.17 -0.78 -4.09
N HIS A 32 -4.22 -0.29 -3.45
CA HIS A 32 -4.74 1.05 -3.62
C HIS A 32 -3.68 2.12 -3.44
N PHE A 33 -2.75 1.96 -2.49
CA PHE A 33 -1.73 2.98 -2.30
C PHE A 33 -0.78 3.10 -3.50
N LEU A 34 -0.70 2.14 -4.43
CA LEU A 34 0.07 2.27 -5.67
C LEU A 34 -0.80 2.77 -6.83
N THR A 35 -2.11 2.46 -6.81
CA THR A 35 -3.08 2.80 -7.85
C THR A 35 -3.96 4.03 -7.54
N CYS A 36 -3.69 4.71 -6.43
CA CYS A 36 -4.47 5.84 -5.96
C CYS A 36 -4.52 6.96 -7.02
N PRO A 37 -5.70 7.55 -7.33
CA PRO A 37 -5.81 8.60 -8.35
C PRO A 37 -5.30 9.97 -7.89
N ASN A 38 -4.75 10.09 -6.68
CA ASN A 38 -4.20 11.34 -6.16
C ASN A 38 -3.08 11.89 -7.09
N SER A 39 -3.01 13.22 -7.24
CA SER A 39 -2.03 13.88 -8.11
C SER A 39 -0.58 13.58 -7.74
N GLU A 40 -0.27 13.42 -6.45
CA GLU A 40 1.07 13.03 -5.99
C GLU A 40 1.43 11.61 -6.45
N ARG A 41 0.45 10.71 -6.55
CA ARG A 41 0.64 9.36 -7.08
C ARG A 41 0.98 9.36 -8.56
N ARG A 42 0.33 10.24 -9.34
CA ARG A 42 0.67 10.42 -10.77
C ARG A 42 2.10 10.93 -10.97
N LYS A 43 2.57 11.85 -10.12
CA LYS A 43 3.98 12.29 -10.14
C LYS A 43 4.93 11.13 -9.83
N TRP A 44 4.57 10.29 -8.86
CA TRP A 44 5.33 9.09 -8.55
C TRP A 44 5.36 8.09 -9.71
N HIS A 45 4.23 7.86 -10.40
CA HIS A 45 4.19 6.99 -11.60
C HIS A 45 5.20 7.44 -12.65
N ALA A 46 5.21 8.74 -12.98
CA ALA A 46 6.15 9.30 -13.93
C ALA A 46 7.62 9.11 -13.47
N ALA A 47 7.90 9.34 -12.19
CA ALA A 47 9.24 9.16 -11.63
C ALA A 47 9.69 7.68 -11.63
N LEU A 48 8.78 6.74 -11.38
CA LEU A 48 9.04 5.30 -11.50
C LEU A 48 9.36 4.94 -12.95
N GLU A 49 8.55 5.38 -13.91
CA GLU A 49 8.77 5.12 -15.32
C GLU A 49 10.16 5.62 -15.78
N THR A 50 10.51 6.88 -15.48
CA THR A 50 11.83 7.44 -15.82
C THR A 50 12.96 6.61 -15.19
N SER A 51 12.81 6.22 -13.92
CA SER A 51 13.81 5.41 -13.22
C SER A 51 13.98 4.02 -13.82
N LEU A 52 12.90 3.41 -14.31
CA LEU A 52 12.94 2.11 -14.96
C LEU A 52 13.60 2.19 -16.34
N ARG A 53 13.25 3.21 -17.15
CA ARG A 53 13.91 3.45 -18.44
C ARG A 53 15.42 3.54 -18.27
N HIS A 54 15.87 4.43 -17.39
CA HIS A 54 17.29 4.66 -17.14
C HIS A 54 18.00 3.39 -16.62
N ARG A 55 17.33 2.61 -15.76
CA ARG A 55 17.88 1.35 -15.28
C ARG A 55 17.99 0.32 -16.40
N CYS A 56 16.94 0.13 -17.19
CA CYS A 56 16.90 -0.82 -18.30
C CYS A 56 17.97 -0.51 -19.36
N GLU A 57 18.14 0.77 -19.70
CA GLU A 57 19.22 1.27 -20.56
C GLU A 57 20.60 0.92 -19.98
N SER A 58 20.82 1.16 -18.68
CA SER A 58 22.11 0.89 -18.03
C SER A 58 22.52 -0.59 -17.99
N VAL A 59 21.57 -1.51 -18.26
CA VAL A 59 21.79 -2.96 -18.28
C VAL A 59 21.44 -3.58 -19.63
N ASP A 60 21.49 -2.80 -20.71
CA ASP A 60 21.34 -3.30 -22.10
C ASP A 60 20.04 -4.11 -22.30
N THR A 61 18.93 -3.65 -21.71
CA THR A 61 17.64 -4.35 -21.81
C THR A 61 17.06 -4.22 -23.23
N ASP A 62 16.51 -5.32 -23.75
CA ASP A 62 15.73 -5.33 -24.99
C ASP A 62 14.63 -4.25 -24.93
N SER A 63 14.62 -3.37 -25.94
CA SER A 63 13.65 -2.27 -26.01
C SER A 63 12.21 -2.76 -26.01
N ALA A 64 11.89 -3.89 -26.66
CA ALA A 64 10.52 -4.41 -26.64
C ALA A 64 10.13 -4.98 -25.28
N LEU A 65 11.09 -5.49 -24.50
CA LEU A 65 10.85 -5.89 -23.11
C LEU A 65 10.62 -4.67 -22.23
N LEU A 66 11.43 -3.61 -22.40
CA LEU A 66 11.20 -2.34 -21.70
C LEU A 66 9.82 -1.77 -22.01
N ASP A 67 9.44 -1.70 -23.29
CA ASP A 67 8.13 -1.17 -23.70
C ASP A 67 6.98 -2.00 -23.12
N LEU A 68 7.07 -3.33 -23.20
CA LEU A 68 6.07 -4.22 -22.60
C LEU A 68 5.96 -4.03 -21.09
N LEU A 69 7.11 -3.89 -20.41
CA LEU A 69 7.16 -3.71 -18.96
C LEU A 69 6.47 -2.41 -18.54
N LEU A 70 6.84 -1.30 -19.16
CA LEU A 70 6.26 0.01 -18.85
C LEU A 70 4.79 0.07 -19.20
N TRP A 71 4.40 -0.48 -20.34
CA TRP A 71 3.02 -0.55 -20.78
C TRP A 71 2.14 -1.32 -19.79
N GLY A 72 2.55 -2.54 -19.40
CA GLY A 72 1.79 -3.35 -18.45
C GLY A 72 1.70 -2.74 -17.06
N LEU A 73 2.81 -2.17 -16.56
CA LEU A 73 2.82 -1.45 -15.30
C LEU A 73 1.93 -0.20 -15.34
N ASN A 74 2.00 0.61 -16.39
CA ASN A 74 1.20 1.82 -16.51
C ASN A 74 -0.30 1.53 -16.51
N HIS A 75 -0.74 0.51 -17.25
CA HIS A 75 -2.14 0.09 -17.22
C HIS A 75 -2.57 -0.37 -15.83
N TRP A 76 -1.75 -1.20 -15.18
CA TRP A 76 -2.06 -1.66 -13.82
C TRP A 76 -2.10 -0.50 -12.81
N LEU A 77 -1.12 0.40 -12.84
CA LEU A 77 -1.02 1.56 -11.96
C LEU A 77 -2.18 2.54 -12.14
N GLN A 78 -2.71 2.65 -13.34
CA GLN A 78 -3.88 3.48 -13.66
C GLN A 78 -5.21 2.76 -13.44
N GLY A 79 -5.19 1.45 -13.13
CA GLY A 79 -6.40 0.64 -13.01
C GLY A 79 -7.17 0.48 -14.32
N THR A 80 -6.48 0.62 -15.47
CA THR A 80 -7.10 0.49 -16.79
C THR A 80 -6.89 -0.92 -17.33
N PRO A 81 -7.86 -1.47 -18.09
CA PRO A 81 -7.68 -2.75 -18.75
C PRO A 81 -6.54 -2.65 -19.76
N ILE A 82 -5.71 -3.67 -19.79
CA ILE A 82 -4.66 -3.81 -20.79
C ILE A 82 -5.33 -4.10 -22.14
N PRO A 83 -5.15 -3.25 -23.17
CA PRO A 83 -5.75 -3.47 -24.48
C PRO A 83 -5.31 -4.80 -25.08
N ALA A 84 -6.22 -5.44 -25.82
CA ALA A 84 -5.88 -6.57 -26.69
C ALA A 84 -5.10 -6.07 -27.92
N GLN A 85 -3.90 -5.54 -27.68
CA GLN A 85 -3.02 -5.08 -28.73
C GLN A 85 -2.16 -6.24 -29.24
N ARG A 86 -1.89 -6.26 -30.55
CA ARG A 86 -0.94 -7.18 -31.14
C ARG A 86 0.47 -6.78 -30.70
N VAL A 87 1.00 -7.48 -29.71
CA VAL A 87 2.43 -7.48 -29.40
C VAL A 87 3.17 -8.40 -30.38
N PRO A 88 4.47 -8.17 -30.65
CA PRO A 88 5.28 -9.09 -31.44
C PRO A 88 5.17 -10.53 -30.91
N GLU A 89 5.09 -11.51 -31.82
CA GLU A 89 4.89 -12.92 -31.47
C GLU A 89 5.92 -13.42 -30.44
N ARG A 90 7.17 -12.96 -30.57
CA ARG A 90 8.27 -13.30 -29.66
C ARG A 90 8.01 -12.97 -28.19
N ILE A 91 7.21 -11.93 -27.90
CA ILE A 91 6.88 -11.50 -26.53
C ILE A 91 5.42 -11.80 -26.14
N ALA A 92 4.62 -12.38 -27.04
CA ALA A 92 3.21 -12.68 -26.77
C ALA A 92 3.05 -13.68 -25.62
N HIS A 93 3.87 -14.72 -25.59
CA HIS A 93 3.86 -15.70 -24.50
C HIS A 93 4.27 -15.08 -23.16
N LEU A 94 5.23 -14.15 -23.20
CA LEU A 94 5.64 -13.40 -22.02
C LEU A 94 4.49 -12.52 -21.49
N LEU A 95 3.81 -11.76 -22.36
CA LEU A 95 2.66 -10.93 -21.97
C LEU A 95 1.57 -11.79 -21.31
N HIS A 96 1.21 -12.91 -21.94
CA HIS A 96 0.22 -13.82 -21.38
C HIS A 96 0.66 -14.33 -20.01
N SER A 97 1.87 -14.88 -19.91
CA SER A 97 2.42 -15.40 -18.65
C SER A 97 2.47 -14.34 -17.55
N GLN A 98 2.91 -13.12 -17.86
CA GLN A 98 2.97 -12.04 -16.87
C GLN A 98 1.57 -11.57 -16.45
N THR A 99 0.62 -11.50 -17.38
CA THR A 99 -0.76 -11.11 -17.08
C THR A 99 -1.43 -12.14 -16.18
N THR A 100 -1.18 -13.44 -16.40
CA THR A 100 -1.65 -14.52 -15.52
C THR A 100 -1.04 -14.43 -14.12
N ILE A 101 0.24 -14.07 -14.02
CA ILE A 101 0.90 -13.83 -12.72
C ILE A 101 0.33 -12.58 -12.04
N GLY A 102 0.02 -11.54 -12.82
CA GLY A 102 -0.40 -10.22 -12.34
C GLY A 102 0.74 -9.20 -12.34
N TRP A 103 0.42 -7.96 -12.69
CA TRP A 103 1.38 -6.85 -12.76
C TRP A 103 1.72 -6.27 -11.38
N ASP A 104 0.78 -6.39 -10.43
CA ASP A 104 1.03 -6.17 -9.01
C ASP A 104 2.15 -7.08 -8.48
N ASN A 105 2.09 -8.35 -8.85
CA ASN A 105 3.10 -9.33 -8.46
C ASN A 105 4.48 -8.96 -9.02
N PHE A 106 4.56 -8.37 -10.21
CA PHE A 106 5.83 -7.90 -10.76
C PHE A 106 6.48 -6.81 -9.90
N LEU A 107 5.70 -5.82 -9.44
CA LEU A 107 6.18 -4.79 -8.50
C LEU A 107 6.63 -5.40 -7.16
N GLU A 108 6.06 -6.52 -6.76
CA GLU A 108 6.50 -7.30 -5.61
C GLU A 108 7.70 -8.24 -5.90
N GLY A 109 8.28 -8.15 -7.09
CA GLY A 109 9.46 -8.92 -7.51
C GLY A 109 9.14 -10.32 -8.06
N ARG A 110 7.87 -10.63 -8.28
CA ARG A 110 7.40 -11.92 -8.82
C ARG A 110 7.03 -11.77 -10.29
N GLY A 111 8.03 -11.86 -11.15
CA GLY A 111 7.88 -11.81 -12.60
C GLY A 111 7.94 -13.17 -13.28
N SER A 112 7.42 -13.24 -14.50
CA SER A 112 7.58 -14.41 -15.38
C SER A 112 9.06 -14.72 -15.65
N LYS A 113 9.42 -16.01 -15.69
CA LYS A 113 10.78 -16.42 -16.06
C LYS A 113 11.14 -16.04 -17.51
N HIS A 114 10.13 -15.92 -18.39
CA HIS A 114 10.29 -15.56 -19.79
C HIS A 114 11.00 -14.22 -19.98
N TRP A 115 10.86 -13.28 -19.04
CA TRP A 115 11.59 -12.00 -19.08
C TRP A 115 13.09 -12.22 -19.20
N THR A 116 13.65 -13.07 -18.34
CA THR A 116 15.09 -13.35 -18.30
C THR A 116 15.56 -14.18 -19.51
N THR A 117 14.70 -15.08 -20.01
CA THR A 117 14.98 -15.90 -21.19
C THR A 117 15.06 -15.05 -22.45
N LEU A 118 14.06 -14.19 -22.67
CA LEU A 118 14.00 -13.30 -23.83
C LEU A 118 15.12 -12.26 -23.80
N GLN A 119 15.45 -11.74 -22.62
CA GLN A 119 16.59 -10.82 -22.47
C GLN A 119 17.91 -11.49 -22.87
N LEU A 120 18.15 -12.73 -22.45
CA LEU A 120 19.37 -13.45 -22.84
C LEU A 120 19.41 -13.73 -24.36
N GLN A 121 18.27 -14.11 -24.95
CA GLN A 121 18.16 -14.31 -26.40
C GLN A 121 18.47 -13.02 -27.16
N TYR A 122 17.92 -11.89 -26.72
CA TYR A 122 18.20 -10.57 -27.30
C TYR A 122 19.70 -10.24 -27.29
N LEU A 123 20.38 -10.44 -26.15
CA LEU A 123 21.83 -10.18 -26.04
C LEU A 123 22.63 -11.04 -27.03
N GLN A 124 22.29 -12.32 -27.12
CA GLN A 124 22.97 -13.26 -28.01
C GLN A 124 22.75 -12.92 -29.49
N GLN A 125 21.51 -12.65 -29.89
CA GLN A 125 21.13 -12.35 -31.28
C GLN A 125 21.72 -11.04 -31.79
N ASN A 126 21.90 -10.05 -30.92
CA ASN A 126 22.40 -8.73 -31.30
C ASN A 126 23.91 -8.57 -31.04
N HIS A 127 24.61 -9.67 -30.71
CA HIS A 127 26.03 -9.67 -30.39
C HIS A 127 26.41 -8.67 -29.28
N ILE A 128 25.51 -8.47 -28.32
CA ILE A 128 25.74 -7.61 -27.15
C ILE A 128 26.46 -8.44 -26.09
N GLU A 129 27.50 -7.87 -25.49
CA GLU A 129 28.29 -8.54 -24.47
C GLU A 129 27.43 -8.98 -23.27
N VAL A 130 27.47 -10.29 -22.96
CA VAL A 130 26.77 -10.87 -21.82
C VAL A 130 27.55 -10.56 -20.53
N LYS A 131 27.06 -9.59 -19.77
CA LYS A 131 27.64 -9.15 -18.49
C LYS A 131 26.82 -9.69 -17.34
N LYS A 132 27.44 -9.84 -16.16
CA LYS A 132 26.71 -10.26 -14.94
C LYS A 132 25.43 -9.45 -14.71
N LYS A 133 25.38 -8.16 -15.06
CA LYS A 133 24.23 -7.27 -14.81
C LYS A 133 23.04 -7.39 -15.77
N ASN A 134 23.22 -7.93 -16.98
CA ASN A 134 22.25 -7.80 -18.07
C ASN A 134 21.51 -9.09 -18.46
N HIS A 135 21.75 -10.21 -17.77
CA HIS A 135 21.02 -11.47 -17.97
C HIS A 135 20.58 -12.14 -16.66
N GLY A 136 19.72 -13.15 -16.80
CA GLY A 136 19.32 -14.04 -15.71
C GLY A 136 18.77 -13.31 -14.48
N LEU A 137 19.04 -13.87 -13.30
CA LEU A 137 18.57 -13.32 -12.02
C LEU A 137 19.17 -11.95 -11.68
N SER A 138 20.36 -11.65 -12.20
CA SER A 138 20.99 -10.36 -11.95
C SER A 138 20.29 -9.25 -12.72
N TRP A 139 19.89 -9.50 -13.98
CA TRP A 139 19.04 -8.59 -14.72
C TRP A 139 17.70 -8.36 -14.02
N SER A 140 17.00 -9.43 -13.63
CA SER A 140 15.71 -9.27 -12.96
C SER A 140 15.85 -8.50 -11.65
N SER A 141 16.92 -8.77 -10.88
CA SER A 141 17.22 -8.01 -9.66
C SER A 141 17.48 -6.53 -9.92
N ASN A 142 18.17 -6.20 -11.03
CA ASN A 142 18.42 -4.82 -11.43
C ASN A 142 17.12 -4.07 -11.78
N ILE A 143 16.12 -4.77 -12.35
CA ILE A 143 14.81 -4.19 -12.67
C ILE A 143 13.91 -4.07 -11.44
N ILE A 144 13.92 -5.08 -10.56
CA ILE A 144 13.04 -5.13 -9.37
C ILE A 144 13.45 -4.12 -8.30
N ARG A 145 14.76 -3.91 -8.09
CA ARG A 145 15.28 -3.01 -7.04
C ARG A 145 14.69 -1.58 -7.12
N PRO A 146 14.73 -0.89 -8.27
CA PRO A 146 14.07 0.40 -8.40
C PRO A 146 12.59 0.36 -8.04
N MET A 147 11.86 -0.69 -8.43
CA MET A 147 10.42 -0.80 -8.13
C MET A 147 10.17 -0.84 -6.62
N TRP A 148 11.00 -1.56 -5.87
CA TRP A 148 10.89 -1.61 -4.42
C TRP A 148 11.27 -0.29 -3.75
N ASP A 149 12.35 0.35 -4.19
CA ASP A 149 12.77 1.67 -3.69
C ASP A 149 11.64 2.71 -3.90
N HIS A 150 11.03 2.70 -5.08
CA HIS A 150 9.93 3.58 -5.42
C HIS A 150 8.65 3.24 -4.65
N SER A 151 8.30 1.95 -4.54
CA SER A 151 7.13 1.52 -3.75
C SER A 151 7.25 1.91 -2.28
N TYR A 152 8.46 1.81 -1.71
CA TYR A 152 8.75 2.24 -0.35
C TYR A 152 8.63 3.76 -0.17
N LYS A 153 9.19 4.56 -1.10
CA LYS A 153 8.99 6.02 -1.12
C LYS A 153 7.50 6.36 -1.15
N GLU A 154 6.73 5.62 -1.93
CA GLU A 154 5.32 5.93 -2.12
C GLU A 154 4.43 5.56 -0.92
N TRP A 155 4.79 4.47 -0.26
CA TRP A 155 4.25 4.10 1.04
C TRP A 155 4.54 5.18 2.08
N ASN A 156 5.76 5.73 2.10
CA ASN A 156 6.11 6.85 2.99
C ASN A 156 5.29 8.10 2.70
N THR A 157 5.08 8.46 1.42
CA THR A 157 4.21 9.58 1.02
C THR A 157 2.79 9.41 1.57
N ARG A 158 2.21 8.21 1.42
CA ARG A 158 0.88 7.88 1.96
C ARG A 158 0.85 7.98 3.49
N ASN A 159 1.88 7.46 4.17
CA ASN A 159 1.93 7.51 5.63
C ASN A 159 2.03 8.94 6.17
N LYS A 160 2.79 9.79 5.48
CA LYS A 160 2.84 11.22 5.77
C LYS A 160 1.47 11.89 5.59
N ALA A 161 0.70 11.52 4.57
CA ALA A 161 -0.68 12.01 4.41
C ALA A 161 -1.59 11.59 5.57
N ARG A 162 -1.47 10.35 6.05
CA ARG A 162 -2.28 9.81 7.16
C ARG A 162 -1.92 10.39 8.52
N HIS A 163 -0.63 10.60 8.80
CA HIS A 163 -0.15 10.97 10.14
C HIS A 163 0.27 12.43 10.27
N GLY A 164 0.32 13.17 9.16
CA GLY A 164 0.85 14.53 9.12
C GLY A 164 2.32 14.56 8.70
N LYS A 165 2.65 15.48 7.80
CA LYS A 165 4.01 15.75 7.31
C LYS A 165 4.82 16.47 8.39
N ASP A 166 4.23 17.53 8.97
CA ASP A 166 4.90 18.46 9.89
C ASP A 166 4.40 18.32 11.34
N ALA A 167 5.14 18.92 12.28
CA ALA A 167 4.85 18.82 13.71
C ALA A 167 3.42 19.30 14.06
N GLU A 168 3.00 20.43 13.50
CA GLU A 168 1.68 21.01 13.71
C GLU A 168 0.55 20.11 13.16
N VAL A 169 0.69 19.63 11.92
CA VAL A 169 -0.26 18.70 11.31
C VAL A 169 -0.32 17.38 12.09
N LYS A 170 0.82 16.90 12.61
CA LYS A 170 0.86 15.70 13.48
C LYS A 170 0.10 15.91 14.78
N VAL A 171 0.22 17.08 15.42
CA VAL A 171 -0.55 17.42 16.62
C VAL A 171 -2.04 17.44 16.30
N GLN A 172 -2.45 18.08 15.21
CA GLN A 172 -3.84 18.13 14.78
C GLN A 172 -4.42 16.73 14.51
N ARG A 173 -3.69 15.88 13.76
CA ARG A 173 -4.11 14.49 13.50
C ARG A 173 -4.20 13.64 14.77
N ARG A 174 -3.31 13.87 15.74
CA ARG A 174 -3.37 13.22 17.06
C ARG A 174 -4.61 13.67 17.84
N LEU A 175 -4.93 14.97 17.81
CA LEU A 175 -6.12 15.53 18.45
C LEU A 175 -7.40 14.94 17.85
N GLU A 176 -7.52 14.90 16.52
CA GLU A 176 -8.66 14.26 15.83
C GLU A 176 -8.81 12.78 16.19
N LYS A 177 -7.70 12.05 16.33
CA LYS A 177 -7.69 10.65 16.77
C LYS A 177 -8.16 10.53 18.23
N ALA A 178 -7.72 11.42 19.11
CA ALA A 178 -8.15 11.45 20.50
C ALA A 178 -9.66 11.75 20.60
N HIS A 179 -10.14 12.77 19.89
CA HIS A 179 -11.57 13.11 19.82
C HIS A 179 -12.44 11.93 19.35
N ARG A 180 -12.04 11.22 18.30
CA ARG A 180 -12.75 10.00 17.84
C ARG A 180 -12.80 8.93 18.92
N SER A 181 -11.69 8.69 19.61
CA SER A 181 -11.60 7.69 20.68
C SER A 181 -12.50 8.05 21.86
N ILE A 182 -12.51 9.33 22.26
CA ILE A 182 -13.34 9.84 23.34
C ILE A 182 -14.82 9.68 22.99
N LYS A 183 -15.23 10.14 21.80
CA LYS A 183 -16.62 10.03 21.33
C LYS A 183 -17.12 8.59 21.31
N ASP A 184 -16.30 7.67 20.83
CA ASP A 184 -16.62 6.24 20.82
C ASP A 184 -16.79 5.67 22.23
N HIS A 185 -15.89 6.02 23.16
CA HIS A 185 -16.02 5.60 24.56
C HIS A 185 -17.32 6.10 25.20
N TYR A 186 -17.72 7.35 24.94
CA TYR A 186 -19.02 7.87 25.38
C TYR A 186 -20.21 7.12 24.77
N ASN A 187 -20.12 6.70 23.50
CA ASN A 187 -21.16 5.90 22.84
C ASN A 187 -21.25 4.46 23.39
N LEU A 188 -20.19 3.95 24.02
CA LEU A 188 -20.19 2.65 24.71
C LEU A 188 -20.80 2.74 26.11
N LYS A 189 -20.83 3.92 26.73
CA LYS A 189 -21.35 4.14 28.09
C LYS A 189 -22.77 3.55 28.30
N PRO A 190 -23.76 3.73 27.41
CA PRO A 190 -25.09 3.12 27.57
C PRO A 190 -25.08 1.58 27.44
N LYS A 191 -24.13 1.02 26.68
CA LYS A 191 -24.04 -0.43 26.41
C LYS A 191 -23.35 -1.19 27.54
N CYS A 192 -22.42 -0.55 28.25
CA CYS A 192 -21.74 -1.13 29.42
C CYS A 192 -22.52 -0.95 30.72
N SER A 193 -23.55 -0.08 30.75
CA SER A 193 -24.32 0.22 31.96
C SER A 193 -25.34 -0.85 32.36
N HIS A 194 -25.51 -1.92 31.57
CA HIS A 194 -26.49 -2.98 31.84
C HIS A 194 -25.93 -4.24 32.51
N HIS A 195 -24.61 -4.33 32.75
CA HIS A 195 -24.03 -5.44 33.51
C HIS A 195 -23.72 -5.00 34.96
N GLN A 196 -24.75 -5.14 35.79
CA GLN A 196 -24.72 -5.36 37.25
C GLN A 196 -24.02 -4.31 38.13
N ILE A 197 -24.83 -3.37 38.62
CA ILE A 197 -24.77 -2.99 40.04
C ILE A 197 -26.19 -3.20 40.59
N GLU A 198 -26.59 -4.46 40.74
CA GLU A 198 -27.73 -4.78 41.60
C GLU A 198 -27.22 -5.35 42.92
N ASN A 199 -27.66 -4.69 43.99
CA ASN A 199 -27.74 -5.15 45.38
C ASN A 199 -26.44 -5.30 46.18
N ASN A 200 -26.17 -4.28 46.99
CA ASN A 200 -26.10 -4.44 48.45
C ASN A 200 -26.24 -3.09 49.17
N LEU A 201 -27.46 -2.52 49.15
CA LEU A 201 -27.88 -1.55 50.17
C LEU A 201 -28.13 -2.31 51.49
N HIS A 202 -27.07 -2.53 52.29
CA HIS A 202 -27.26 -2.82 53.71
C HIS A 202 -27.18 -1.51 54.49
N ILE A 203 -28.36 -0.94 54.72
CA ILE A 203 -28.61 0.16 55.64
C ILE A 203 -28.12 -0.28 57.03
N LYS A 204 -27.04 0.31 57.52
CA LYS A 204 -26.76 0.32 58.97
C LYS A 204 -27.28 1.64 59.52
N GLN A 205 -28.42 1.57 60.21
CA GLN A 205 -28.94 2.71 60.98
C GLN A 205 -28.01 2.99 62.17
N PRO A 206 -27.63 4.26 62.43
CA PRO A 206 -26.94 4.62 63.66
C PRO A 206 -27.89 4.61 64.86
N LYS A 207 -27.44 3.98 65.95
CA LYS A 207 -28.16 3.84 67.22
C LYS A 207 -28.45 5.21 67.85
N THR A 208 -29.71 5.41 68.24
CA THR A 208 -30.19 6.54 69.05
C THR A 208 -29.60 6.49 70.46
N THR A 209 -28.91 7.54 70.89
CA THR A 209 -28.62 7.80 72.31
C THR A 209 -29.59 8.87 72.83
N SER A 210 -30.40 8.44 73.80
CA SER A 210 -31.41 9.23 74.51
C SER A 210 -30.79 10.25 75.47
N THR A 211 -31.46 11.38 75.55
CA THR A 211 -31.30 12.61 76.35
C THR A 211 -31.29 12.42 77.88
N ARG A 212 -30.76 13.42 78.63
CA ARG A 212 -31.61 14.24 79.53
C ARG A 212 -30.92 15.52 80.09
N PRO A 213 -31.60 16.67 80.07
CA PRO A 213 -31.28 17.88 80.85
C PRO A 213 -32.25 18.05 82.04
N PRO A 214 -32.07 19.07 82.90
CA PRO A 214 -33.15 19.92 83.36
C PRO A 214 -33.29 21.18 82.50
#